data_AF-A0A1F8WVQ4-F1
#
_entry.id   AF-A0A1F8WVQ4-F1
#
_cell.length_a   1.000
_cell.length_b   1.000
_cell.length_c   1.000
_cell.angle_alpha   90.00
_cell.angle_beta   90.00
_cell.angle_gamma   90.00
#
_symmetry.space_group_name_H-M   'P 1'
#
loop_
_entity.id
_entity.type
_entity.pdbx_description
1 polymer ?
#
loop_
_entity_poly.entity_id
_entity_poly.type
_entity_poly.pdbx_seq_one_letter_code
_entity_poly.pdbx_strand_id
1 'polypeptide(L)'
;MKKLLLLAGLLFVTGCASTGPISMGDNNYLISKRGSSFLVSTGALASEIIDEAHVFCGKLNKKVVPVSTHVIPAAAFQFPEAQFQFTCADK
;
A
#
# COMPACT_ATOMS: atom_id res chain seq x y z
N MET A 1 38.65 -28.04 -5.97
CA MET A 1 37.55 -27.23 -6.53
C MET A 1 36.21 -27.71 -5.95
N LYS A 2 35.91 -27.38 -4.68
CA LYS A 2 34.71 -27.90 -3.98
C LYS A 2 34.06 -26.89 -3.04
N LYS A 3 34.63 -25.67 -2.94
CA LYS A 3 34.20 -24.60 -2.04
C LYS A 3 33.31 -23.54 -2.72
N LEU A 4 33.12 -23.61 -4.05
CA LEU A 4 32.31 -22.63 -4.79
C LEU A 4 30.81 -22.93 -4.82
N LEU A 5 30.39 -24.15 -4.43
CA LEU A 5 28.98 -24.58 -4.48
C LEU A 5 28.15 -24.18 -3.25
N LEU A 6 28.78 -23.63 -2.20
CA LEU A 6 28.14 -23.25 -0.94
C LEU A 6 27.66 -21.78 -0.91
N LEU A 7 27.98 -20.97 -1.92
CA LEU A 7 27.71 -19.53 -1.92
C LEU A 7 26.52 -19.10 -2.80
N ALA A 8 25.76 -20.05 -3.36
CA ALA A 8 24.63 -19.77 -4.25
C ALA A 8 23.25 -19.85 -3.55
N GLY A 9 23.20 -20.21 -2.26
CA GLY A 9 21.94 -20.51 -1.56
C GLY A 9 21.28 -19.35 -0.79
N LEU A 10 21.88 -18.16 -0.73
CA LEU A 10 21.52 -17.16 0.28
C LEU A 10 20.78 -15.90 -0.22
N LEU A 11 20.37 -15.82 -1.49
CA LEU A 11 19.91 -14.54 -2.07
C LEU A 11 18.40 -14.33 -2.27
N PHE A 12 17.51 -15.21 -1.79
CA PHE A 12 16.07 -15.11 -2.15
C PHE A 12 15.08 -14.97 -0.99
N VAL A 13 15.43 -14.30 0.11
CA VAL A 13 14.45 -13.99 1.16
C VAL A 13 14.31 -12.49 1.39
N THR A 14 13.89 -11.75 0.36
CA THR A 14 13.46 -10.35 0.47
C THR A 14 12.02 -10.19 0.00
N GLY A 15 11.09 -10.86 0.69
CA GLY A 15 9.65 -10.64 0.53
C GLY A 15 9.12 -9.76 1.65
N CYS A 16 9.27 -8.43 1.55
CA CYS A 16 8.45 -7.53 2.37
C CYS A 16 7.04 -7.54 1.79
N ALA A 17 6.06 -8.03 2.55
CA ALA A 17 4.66 -7.97 2.20
C ALA A 17 4.18 -6.50 2.23
N SER A 18 4.38 -5.78 1.12
CA SER A 18 3.68 -4.53 0.88
C SER A 18 2.26 -4.88 0.50
N THR A 19 1.29 -4.54 1.36
CA THR A 19 -0.14 -4.66 1.05
C THR A 19 -0.47 -3.59 0.01
N GLY A 20 -0.31 -3.93 -1.26
CA GLY A 20 -0.69 -3.05 -2.37
C GLY A 20 -2.21 -2.91 -2.53
N PRO A 21 -2.65 -2.14 -3.55
CA PRO A 21 -4.07 -1.96 -3.83
C PRO A 21 -4.76 -3.29 -4.12
N ILE A 22 -5.89 -3.53 -3.46
CA ILE A 22 -6.77 -4.66 -3.74
C ILE A 22 -7.89 -4.23 -4.68
N SER A 23 -8.26 -5.08 -5.64
CA SER A 23 -9.40 -4.83 -6.53
C SER A 23 -10.71 -5.16 -5.81
N MET A 24 -11.66 -4.22 -5.85
CA MET A 24 -13.03 -4.41 -5.36
C MET A 24 -14.01 -4.78 -6.49
N GLY A 25 -13.53 -4.89 -7.73
CA GLY A 25 -14.37 -5.06 -8.94
C GLY A 25 -14.68 -3.72 -9.61
N ASP A 26 -15.10 -3.77 -10.89
CA ASP A 26 -15.53 -2.59 -11.67
C ASP A 26 -14.53 -1.43 -11.71
N ASN A 27 -13.24 -1.72 -11.85
CA ASN A 27 -12.13 -0.74 -11.78
C ASN A 27 -12.05 0.03 -10.44
N ASN A 28 -12.71 -0.44 -9.38
CA ASN A 28 -12.55 0.07 -8.03
C ASN A 28 -11.42 -0.67 -7.33
N TYR A 29 -10.61 0.09 -6.62
CA TYR A 29 -9.49 -0.39 -5.84
C TYR A 29 -9.56 0.18 -4.43
N LEU A 30 -9.02 -0.56 -3.47
CA LEU A 30 -8.88 -0.15 -2.09
C LEU A 30 -7.43 -0.34 -1.66
N ILE A 31 -6.85 0.66 -1.02
CA ILE A 31 -5.61 0.54 -0.26
C ILE A 31 -5.97 0.78 1.20
N SER A 32 -5.56 -0.13 2.09
CA SER A 32 -5.63 0.07 3.53
C SER A 32 -4.23 0.00 4.11
N LYS A 33 -3.90 0.96 4.97
CA LYS A 33 -2.63 1.01 5.66
C LYS A 33 -2.82 1.34 7.14
N ARG A 34 -2.22 0.50 7.97
CA ARG A 34 -2.17 0.68 9.42
C ARG A 34 -0.84 1.27 9.83
N GLY A 35 -0.87 2.21 10.76
CA GLY A 35 0.33 2.77 11.37
C GLY A 35 1.10 1.72 12.14
N SER A 36 2.44 1.82 12.12
CA SER A 36 3.33 0.96 12.90
C SER A 36 3.36 1.29 14.39
N SER A 37 2.78 2.43 14.79
CA SER A 37 2.71 2.92 16.17
C SER A 37 1.51 3.84 16.37
N PHE A 38 1.10 4.06 17.61
CA PHE A 38 0.01 4.97 17.99
C PHE A 38 0.30 6.45 17.69
N LEU A 39 1.58 6.81 17.51
CA LEU A 39 2.00 8.18 17.24
C LEU A 39 1.96 8.55 15.75
N VAL A 40 1.73 7.57 14.86
CA VAL A 40 1.65 7.82 13.43
C VAL A 40 0.42 8.68 13.12
N SER A 41 0.60 9.76 12.37
CA SER A 41 -0.53 10.61 12.00
C SER A 41 -1.38 9.94 10.91
N THR A 42 -2.70 10.02 11.05
CA THR A 42 -3.63 9.54 10.03
C THR A 42 -3.50 10.31 8.72
N GLY A 43 -3.09 11.59 8.79
CA GLY A 43 -2.80 12.40 7.60
C GLY A 43 -1.60 11.87 6.81
N ALA A 44 -0.53 11.44 7.49
CA ALA A 44 0.63 10.84 6.84
C ALA A 44 0.28 9.49 6.19
N LEU A 45 -0.53 8.67 6.88
CA LEU A 45 -1.04 7.42 6.31
C LEU A 45 -1.92 7.69 5.08
N ALA A 46 -2.80 8.69 5.14
CA ALA A 46 -3.67 9.07 4.04
C ALA A 46 -2.88 9.58 2.82
N SER A 47 -1.87 10.43 3.03
CA SER A 47 -1.02 10.89 1.91
C SER A 47 -0.27 9.72 1.27
N GLU A 48 0.26 8.80 2.08
CA GLU A 48 1.04 7.68 1.58
C GLU A 48 0.21 6.72 0.72
N ILE A 49 -1.01 6.39 1.14
CA ILE A 49 -1.90 5.52 0.36
C ILE A 49 -2.44 6.22 -0.90
N ILE A 50 -2.58 7.55 -0.88
CA ILE A 50 -2.95 8.34 -2.07
C ILE A 50 -1.79 8.33 -3.08
N ASP A 51 -0.55 8.54 -2.62
CA ASP A 51 0.64 8.46 -3.47
C ASP A 51 0.80 7.05 -4.08
N GLU A 52 0.54 6.00 -3.28
CA GLU A 52 0.54 4.62 -3.77
C GLU A 52 -0.53 4.38 -4.84
N ALA A 53 -1.74 4.94 -4.68
CA ALA A 53 -2.77 4.91 -5.71
C ALA A 53 -2.32 5.61 -6.99
N HIS A 54 -1.64 6.75 -6.88
CA HIS A 54 -1.08 7.47 -8.04
C HIS A 54 -0.03 6.64 -8.76
N VAL A 55 0.87 5.99 -8.03
CA VAL A 55 1.86 5.06 -8.60
C VAL A 55 1.15 3.88 -9.28
N PHE A 56 0.11 3.32 -8.67
CA PHE A 56 -0.64 2.20 -9.22
C PHE A 56 -1.37 2.56 -10.51
N CYS A 57 -2.22 3.60 -10.52
CA CYS A 57 -2.90 4.02 -11.75
C CYS A 57 -1.92 4.56 -12.80
N GLY A 58 -0.81 5.16 -12.38
CA GLY A 58 0.27 5.61 -13.26
C GLY A 58 0.90 4.47 -14.06
N LYS A 59 1.11 3.30 -13.44
CA LYS A 59 1.56 2.07 -14.14
C LYS A 59 0.56 1.59 -15.20
N LEU A 60 -0.72 1.93 -15.05
CA LEU A 60 -1.78 1.63 -16.01
C LEU A 60 -1.99 2.77 -17.03
N ASN A 61 -1.16 3.82 -16.99
CA ASN A 61 -1.30 5.04 -17.78
C ASN A 61 -2.64 5.79 -17.57
N LYS A 62 -3.25 5.60 -16.40
CA LYS A 62 -4.53 6.18 -15.99
C LYS A 62 -4.34 7.22 -14.88
N LYS A 63 -5.37 8.04 -14.63
CA LYS A 63 -5.44 8.96 -13.48
C LYS A 63 -6.23 8.33 -12.34
N VAL A 64 -5.83 8.64 -11.11
CA VAL A 64 -6.58 8.30 -9.91
C VAL A 64 -7.82 9.18 -9.84
N VAL A 65 -8.97 8.57 -9.59
CA VAL A 65 -10.21 9.25 -9.24
C VAL A 65 -10.60 8.79 -7.84
N PRO A 66 -10.59 9.66 -6.82
CA PRO A 66 -10.95 9.29 -5.46
C PRO A 66 -12.44 8.93 -5.40
N VAL A 67 -12.75 7.80 -4.77
CA VAL A 67 -14.12 7.37 -4.48
C VAL A 67 -14.45 7.69 -3.02
N SER A 68 -13.58 7.27 -2.10
CA SER A 68 -13.74 7.55 -0.67
C SER A 68 -12.39 7.51 0.05
N THR A 69 -12.29 8.27 1.14
CA THR A 69 -11.15 8.23 2.05
C THR A 69 -11.68 8.09 3.46
N HIS A 70 -11.28 7.03 4.15
CA HIS A 70 -11.66 6.76 5.53
C HIS A 70 -10.41 6.74 6.40
N VAL A 71 -10.40 7.55 7.45
CA VAL A 71 -9.31 7.59 8.43
C VAL A 71 -9.86 7.18 9.78
N ILE A 72 -9.14 6.28 10.43
CA ILE A 72 -9.46 5.76 11.75
C ILE A 72 -8.33 6.25 12.66
N PRO A 73 -8.61 7.20 13.58
CA PRO A 73 -7.59 7.70 14.49
C PRO A 73 -7.13 6.62 15.46
N ALA A 74 -5.96 6.84 16.05
CA ALA A 74 -5.47 5.99 17.12
C ALA A 74 -6.43 6.04 18.33
N ALA A 75 -6.70 4.89 18.93
CA ALA A 75 -7.49 4.77 20.15
C ALA A 75 -6.82 3.77 21.12
N ALA A 76 -7.37 3.62 22.32
CA ALA A 76 -6.86 2.65 23.29
C ALA A 76 -6.82 1.25 22.66
N PHE A 77 -5.63 0.65 22.59
CA PHE A 77 -5.36 -0.66 21.96
C PHE A 77 -5.63 -0.74 20.45
N GLN A 78 -5.86 0.38 19.76
CA GLN A 78 -6.09 0.42 18.32
C GLN A 78 -5.12 1.38 17.62
N PHE A 79 -4.33 0.84 16.69
CA PHE A 79 -3.44 1.65 15.86
C PHE A 79 -4.24 2.49 14.84
N PRO A 80 -3.71 3.66 14.45
CA PRO A 80 -4.33 4.47 13.42
C PRO A 80 -4.32 3.72 12.08
N GLU A 81 -5.37 3.88 11.29
CA GLU A 81 -5.52 3.25 9.99
C GLU A 81 -6.07 4.27 8.99
N ALA A 82 -5.64 4.17 7.72
CA ALA A 82 -6.20 4.94 6.63
C ALA A 82 -6.57 3.99 5.49
N GLN A 83 -7.74 4.21 4.92
CA GLN A 83 -8.27 3.46 3.80
C GLN A 83 -8.61 4.45 2.68
N PHE A 84 -8.22 4.11 1.47
CA PHE A 84 -8.46 4.92 0.29
C PHE A 84 -9.04 4.06 -0.81
N GLN A 85 -10.28 4.36 -1.18
CA GLN A 85 -10.97 3.76 -2.30
C GLN A 85 -10.87 4.69 -3.50
N PHE A 86 -10.50 4.14 -4.64
CA PHE A 86 -10.31 4.91 -5.86
C PHE A 86 -10.59 4.07 -7.09
N THR A 87 -10.80 4.76 -8.21
CA THR A 87 -10.81 4.15 -9.55
C THR A 87 -9.65 4.68 -10.37
N CYS A 88 -9.20 3.87 -11.33
CA CYS A 88 -8.30 4.34 -12.37
C CYS A 88 -9.11 4.66 -13.62
N ALA A 89 -9.19 5.95 -13.98
CA ALA A 89 -9.89 6.45 -15.16
C ALA A 89 -8.89 6.95 -16.22
N ASP A 90 -9.33 7.05 -17.47
CA ASP A 90 -8.50 7.62 -18.53
C ASP A 90 -8.19 9.10 -18.26
N LYS A 91 -7.01 9.54 -18.69
CA LYS A 91 -6.50 10.88 -18.42
C LYS A 91 -7.32 11.96 -19.10
#